data_AF-A0A9E2YA83-F1
#
_entry.id   AF-A0A9E2YA83-F1
#
_cell.length_a   1.000
_cell.length_b   1.000
_cell.length_c   1.000
_cell.angle_alpha   90.00
_cell.angle_beta   90.00
_cell.angle_gamma   90.00
#
_symmetry.space_group_name_H-M   'P 1'
#
loop_
_entity.id
_entity.type
_entity.pdbx_description
1 polymer ?
#
loop_
_entity_poly.entity_id
_entity_poly.type
_entity_poly.pdbx_seq_one_letter_code
_entity_poly.pdbx_strand_id
1 'polypeptide(L)'
;MSQLNIHLTGRFERALQAFMKARGIRTKSEAVRLAVEEAADRAVTKPVTNWDDLIGIANQYPSTPPETWLTEDELWETNRH
;
A
#
# COMPACT_ATOMS: atom_id res chain seq x y z
N MET A 1 16.28 -28.22 10.29
CA MET A 1 15.53 -27.60 9.18
C MET A 1 14.08 -28.07 9.28
N SER A 2 13.12 -27.14 9.32
CA SER A 2 11.69 -27.48 9.27
C SER A 2 11.24 -27.57 7.81
N GLN A 3 10.39 -28.55 7.50
CA GLN A 3 9.81 -28.74 6.18
C GLN A 3 8.34 -28.32 6.20
N LEU A 4 7.93 -27.51 5.22
CA LEU A 4 6.55 -27.13 5.01
C LEU A 4 5.99 -27.94 3.84
N ASN A 5 4.99 -28.79 4.12
CA ASN A 5 4.24 -29.51 3.10
C ASN A 5 2.86 -28.87 2.94
N ILE A 6 2.55 -28.41 1.73
CA ILE A 6 1.28 -27.75 1.40
C ILE A 6 0.71 -28.31 0.11
N HIS A 7 -0.61 -28.51 0.08
CA HIS A 7 -1.33 -28.80 -1.16
C HIS A 7 -1.67 -27.49 -1.86
N LEU A 8 -1.30 -27.38 -3.14
CA LEU A 8 -1.54 -26.18 -3.93
C LEU A 8 -2.80 -26.31 -4.76
N THR A 9 -3.61 -25.25 -4.80
CA THR A 9 -4.68 -25.15 -5.79
C THR A 9 -4.10 -24.68 -7.13
N GLY A 10 -4.75 -25.04 -8.25
CA GLY A 10 -4.29 -24.59 -9.58
C GLY A 10 -4.29 -23.05 -9.73
N ARG A 11 -5.17 -22.34 -9.01
CA ARG A 11 -5.14 -20.87 -8.93
C ARG A 11 -3.87 -20.37 -8.25
N PHE A 12 -3.51 -20.98 -7.12
CA PHE A 12 -2.30 -20.60 -6.39
C PHE A 12 -1.05 -20.87 -7.22
N GLU A 13 -0.96 -22.00 -7.90
CA GLU A 13 0.21 -22.31 -8.74
C GLU A 13 0.42 -21.28 -9.85
N ARG A 14 -0.64 -20.85 -10.53
CA ARG A 14 -0.56 -19.79 -11.55
C ARG A 14 -0.08 -18.47 -10.97
N ALA A 15 -0.59 -18.08 -9.81
CA ALA A 15 -0.17 -16.86 -9.12
C ALA A 15 1.29 -16.95 -8.67
N LEU A 16 1.71 -18.09 -8.12
CA LEU A 16 3.10 -18.32 -7.70
C LEU A 16 4.06 -18.27 -8.90
N GLN A 17 3.68 -18.87 -10.04
CA GLN A 17 4.49 -18.82 -11.25
C GLN A 17 4.62 -17.39 -11.80
N ALA A 18 3.54 -16.61 -11.79
CA ALA A 18 3.57 -15.20 -12.17
C ALA A 18 4.50 -14.39 -11.25
N PHE A 19 4.40 -14.61 -9.93
CA PHE A 19 5.27 -13.99 -8.94
C PHE A 19 6.74 -14.35 -9.16
N MET A 20 7.04 -15.64 -9.38
CA MET A 20 8.39 -16.12 -9.68
C MET A 20 8.96 -15.45 -10.93
N LYS A 21 8.18 -15.36 -12.01
CA LYS A 21 8.60 -14.71 -13.26
C LYS A 21 8.87 -13.21 -13.05
N ALA A 22 7.99 -12.53 -12.33
CA ALA A 22 8.13 -11.09 -12.06
C ALA A 22 9.37 -10.76 -11.22
N ARG A 23 9.77 -11.66 -10.33
CA ARG A 23 10.91 -11.48 -9.41
C ARG A 23 12.19 -12.20 -9.83
N GLY A 24 12.17 -12.95 -10.94
CA GLY A 24 13.32 -13.74 -11.41
C GLY A 24 13.70 -14.92 -10.51
N ILE A 25 12.75 -15.45 -9.72
CA ILE A 25 12.99 -16.51 -8.74
C ILE A 25 12.93 -17.88 -9.41
N ARG A 26 13.91 -18.73 -9.10
CA ARG A 26 14.07 -20.04 -9.77
C ARG A 26 13.28 -21.16 -9.11
N THR A 27 13.04 -21.11 -7.80
CA THR A 27 12.40 -22.21 -7.07
C THR A 27 11.10 -21.81 -6.38
N LYS A 28 10.11 -22.71 -6.36
CA LYS A 28 8.83 -22.48 -5.67
C LYS A 28 9.03 -22.22 -4.17
N SER A 29 9.94 -22.96 -3.53
CA SER A 29 10.20 -22.84 -2.09
C SER A 29 10.80 -21.48 -1.72
N GLU A 30 11.74 -20.96 -2.51
CA GLU A 30 12.31 -19.63 -2.33
C GLU A 30 11.24 -18.55 -2.54
N ALA A 31 10.41 -18.68 -3.56
CA ALA A 31 9.31 -17.76 -3.82
C ALA A 31 8.29 -17.72 -2.67
N VAL A 32 7.91 -18.88 -2.13
CA VAL A 32 7.01 -18.96 -0.97
C VAL A 32 7.66 -18.35 0.26
N ARG A 33 8.94 -18.63 0.52
CA ARG A 33 9.67 -18.04 1.66
C ARG A 33 9.66 -16.52 1.59
N LEU A 34 10.09 -15.95 0.47
CA LEU A 34 10.13 -14.50 0.26
C LEU A 34 8.74 -13.89 0.40
N ALA A 35 7.71 -14.50 -0.20
CA ALA A 35 6.35 -13.98 -0.12
C ALA A 35 5.81 -13.96 1.32
N VAL A 36 6.14 -14.97 2.13
CA VAL A 36 5.73 -15.04 3.55
C VAL A 36 6.49 -14.02 4.39
N GLU A 37 7.80 -13.87 4.19
CA GLU A 37 8.61 -12.84 4.85
C GLU A 37 8.09 -11.43 4.54
N GLU A 38 7.89 -11.10 3.26
CA GLU A 38 7.33 -9.81 2.85
C GLU A 38 5.91 -9.56 3.40
N ALA A 39 5.09 -10.60 3.53
CA ALA A 39 3.75 -10.49 4.08
C ALA A 39 3.79 -10.28 5.59
N ALA A 40 4.70 -10.96 6.29
CA ALA A 40 4.92 -10.78 7.73
C ALA A 40 5.42 -9.37 8.02
N ASP A 41 6.42 -8.89 7.28
CA ASP A 41 6.94 -7.53 7.42
C ASP A 41 5.84 -6.50 7.18
N ARG A 42 5.01 -6.66 6.15
CA ARG A 42 3.87 -5.76 5.90
C ARG A 42 2.80 -5.82 7.00
N ALA A 43 2.58 -6.99 7.60
CA ALA A 43 1.60 -7.15 8.68
C ALA A 43 2.08 -6.50 9.98
N VAL A 44 3.38 -6.58 10.28
CA VAL A 44 4.01 -5.93 11.45
C VAL A 44 4.15 -4.42 11.23
N THR A 45 4.51 -4.01 10.01
CA THR A 45 4.72 -2.60 9.64
C THR A 45 3.44 -1.92 9.20
N LYS A 46 2.26 -2.50 9.48
CA LYS A 46 0.99 -1.82 9.18
C LYS A 46 1.06 -0.45 9.85
N PRO A 47 1.02 0.68 9.10
CA PRO A 47 0.84 1.96 9.75
C PRO A 47 -0.48 1.83 10.48
N VAL A 48 -0.43 1.92 11.81
CA VAL A 48 -1.60 2.36 12.54
C VAL A 48 -1.88 3.70 11.91
N THR A 49 -2.89 3.80 11.04
CA THR A 49 -3.45 5.09 10.69
C THR A 49 -4.02 5.59 12.00
N ASN A 50 -3.17 6.26 12.76
CA ASN A 50 -3.57 6.89 13.99
C ASN A 50 -4.37 8.11 13.55
N TRP A 51 -5.69 7.96 13.52
CA TRP A 51 -6.58 9.05 13.17
C TRP A 51 -6.34 10.26 14.07
N ASP A 52 -5.83 10.06 15.29
CA ASP A 52 -5.41 11.13 16.18
C ASP A 52 -4.23 11.95 15.64
N ASP A 53 -3.27 11.34 14.93
CA ASP A 53 -2.17 12.07 14.29
C ASP A 53 -2.69 12.90 13.10
N LEU A 54 -3.68 12.39 12.37
CA LEU A 54 -4.34 13.13 11.30
C LEU A 54 -5.18 14.29 11.85
N ILE A 55 -5.86 14.11 12.98
CA ILE A 55 -6.56 15.18 13.70
C ILE A 55 -5.57 16.21 14.25
N GLY A 56 -4.42 15.75 14.77
CA GLY A 56 -3.33 16.61 15.22
C GLY A 56 -2.78 17.49 14.10
N ILE A 57 -2.55 16.92 12.91
CA ILE A 57 -2.15 17.66 11.72
C ILE A 57 -3.26 18.62 11.28
N ALA A 58 -4.52 18.19 11.24
CA ALA A 58 -5.64 19.05 10.87
C ALA A 58 -5.84 20.25 11.82
N ASN A 59 -5.66 20.02 13.13
CA ASN A 59 -5.76 21.07 14.15
C ASN A 59 -4.55 22.01 14.19
N GLN A 60 -3.41 21.63 13.60
CA GLN A 60 -2.27 22.53 13.44
C GLN A 60 -2.47 23.57 12.34
N TYR A 61 -3.43 23.35 11.44
CA TYR A 61 -3.86 24.37 10.50
C TYR A 61 -4.93 25.24 11.16
N PRO A 62 -4.82 26.57 11.08
CA PRO A 62 -5.91 27.44 11.51
C PRO A 62 -7.18 27.05 10.73
N SER A 63 -8.28 26.86 11.44
CA SER A 63 -9.62 26.64 10.86
C SER A 63 -10.14 27.87 10.12
N THR A 64 -9.38 28.97 10.14
CA THR A 64 -9.60 30.14 9.32
C THR A 64 -9.15 29.82 7.90
N PRO A 65 -10.06 29.80 6.91
CA PRO A 65 -9.63 29.70 5.53
C PRO A 65 -8.66 30.86 5.23
N PRO A 66 -7.50 30.62 4.58
CA PRO A 66 -6.67 31.71 4.07
C PRO A 66 -7.51 32.80 3.39
N GLU A 67 -7.13 34.06 3.52
CA GLU A 67 -7.91 35.19 2.98
C GLU A 67 -8.01 35.20 1.44
N THR A 68 -7.31 34.27 0.78
CA THR A 68 -7.18 34.14 -0.68
C THR A 68 -7.83 32.88 -1.23
N TRP A 69 -8.88 32.34 -0.61
CA TRP A 69 -9.66 31.27 -1.26
C TRP A 69 -10.33 31.90 -2.47
N LEU A 70 -9.86 31.51 -3.65
CA LEU A 70 -10.56 31.81 -4.89
C LEU A 70 -11.97 31.27 -4.73
N THR A 71 -12.95 32.12 -4.96
CA THR A 71 -14.34 31.69 -5.08
C THR A 71 -14.45 30.62 -6.16
N GLU A 72 -15.48 29.77 -6.08
CA GLU A 72 -15.70 28.71 -7.08
C GLU A 72 -15.66 29.28 -8.51
N ASP A 73 -16.21 30.48 -8.71
CA ASP A 73 -16.16 31.20 -9.97
C ASP A 73 -14.72 31.56 -10.40
N GLU A 74 -13.88 32.07 -9.49
CA GLU A 74 -12.47 32.41 -9.79
C GLU A 74 -11.59 31.17 -10.08
N LEU A 75 -11.92 30.02 -9.49
CA LEU A 75 -11.25 28.73 -9.78
C LEU A 75 -11.55 28.23 -11.21
N TRP A 76 -12.79 28.41 -11.67
CA TRP A 76 -13.21 28.03 -13.01
C TRP A 76 -12.71 29.02 -14.07
N GLU A 77 -12.51 30.29 -13.72
CA GLU A 77 -11.94 31.30 -14.63
C GLU A 77 -10.42 31.12 -14.85
N THR A 78 -9.67 30.78 -13.80
CA THR A 78 -8.20 30.59 -13.90
C THR A 78 -7.81 29.38 -14.75
N ASN A 79 -8.66 28.35 -14.83
CA ASN A 79 -8.41 27.14 -15.62
C ASN A 79 -8.92 27.23 -17.06
N ARG A 80 -9.44 28.38 -17.49
CA ARG A 80 -9.88 28.64 -18.86
C ARG A 80 -8.75 29.32 -19.65
N HIS A 81 -7.70 28.56 -19.96
CA HIS A 81 -6.69 28.90 -20.96
C HIS A 81 -6.45 27.74 -21.92
#